data_AF-R7A6X8-F1
#
_entry.id   AF-R7A6X8-F1
#
_cell.length_a   1.000
_cell.length_b   1.000
_cell.length_c   1.000
_cell.angle_alpha   90.00
_cell.angle_beta   90.00
_cell.angle_gamma   90.00
#
_symmetry.space_group_name_H-M   'P 1'
#
loop_
_entity.id
_entity.type
_entity.pdbx_description
1 polymer ?
#
loop_
_entity_poly.entity_id
_entity_poly.type
_entity_poly.pdbx_seq_one_letter_code
_entity_poly.pdbx_strand_id
1 'polypeptide(L)'
;MSAKAKGIGNSTTLAKDVTDRQDAFACLLSLCESVSARLRKTGQFAGMVSVEIKYSDFKCVSHQAVLSSPANTTQTIYEASCRLFDELWNHSPIRLLGVRTSKLTEKDEPFQLSLFDPSLKGSLSYSSPADPLPGAQKCGPSSPSAEKLAALDKTLDSIRQKYGKDAVVRGSLLKK
;
A
#
# COMPACT_ATOMS: atom_id res chain seq x y z
N MET A 1 12.42 -27.89 8.80
CA MET A 1 12.64 -26.43 8.75
C MET A 1 11.70 -25.83 7.71
N SER A 2 10.73 -25.00 8.11
CA SER A 2 9.83 -24.36 7.15
C SER A 2 10.55 -23.20 6.45
N ALA A 3 10.56 -23.19 5.12
CA ALA A 3 11.23 -22.14 4.36
C ALA A 3 10.58 -20.78 4.61
N LYS A 4 11.36 -19.79 5.08
CA LYS A 4 10.88 -18.42 5.29
C LYS A 4 10.39 -17.86 3.96
N ALA A 5 9.11 -17.44 3.90
CA ALA A 5 8.53 -16.90 2.67
C ALA A 5 9.29 -15.64 2.24
N LYS A 6 9.80 -15.61 1.01
CA LYS A 6 10.57 -14.47 0.45
C LYS A 6 9.68 -13.25 0.12
N GLY A 7 8.37 -13.42 0.15
CA GLY A 7 7.39 -12.40 -0.23
C GLY A 7 5.96 -12.90 -0.08
N ILE A 8 5.01 -11.97 0.05
CA ILE A 8 3.58 -12.25 0.13
C ILE A 8 2.88 -11.51 -1.01
N GLY A 9 2.08 -12.22 -1.79
CA GLY A 9 1.35 -11.62 -2.90
C GLY A 9 -0.02 -12.24 -3.10
N ASN A 10 -0.83 -11.56 -3.90
CA ASN A 10 -2.11 -12.04 -4.40
C ASN A 10 -2.33 -11.51 -5.81
N SER A 11 -2.99 -12.29 -6.66
CA SER A 11 -3.43 -11.87 -7.97
C SER A 11 -4.86 -12.32 -8.20
N THR A 12 -5.56 -11.64 -9.10
CA THR A 12 -6.93 -12.01 -9.46
C THR A 12 -7.13 -11.92 -10.96
N THR A 13 -7.68 -12.99 -11.53
CA THR A 13 -8.18 -12.99 -12.90
C THR A 13 -9.54 -12.33 -12.90
N LEU A 14 -9.68 -11.27 -13.69
CA LEU A 14 -10.90 -10.49 -13.76
C LEU A 14 -11.94 -11.21 -14.61
N ALA A 15 -13.21 -11.13 -14.20
CA ALA A 15 -14.31 -11.76 -14.93
C ALA A 15 -14.50 -11.13 -16.32
N LYS A 16 -14.36 -9.81 -16.38
CA LYS A 16 -14.34 -9.01 -17.61
C LYS A 16 -13.04 -8.20 -17.64
N ASP A 17 -12.49 -8.03 -18.83
CA ASP A 17 -11.27 -7.26 -19.01
C ASP A 17 -11.54 -5.80 -18.59
N VAL A 18 -10.67 -5.29 -17.71
CA VAL A 18 -10.78 -3.94 -17.17
C VAL A 18 -10.08 -2.98 -18.11
N THR A 19 -10.83 -1.97 -18.57
CA THR A 19 -10.32 -0.89 -19.42
C THR A 19 -10.34 0.46 -18.72
N ASP A 20 -11.01 0.55 -17.56
CA ASP A 20 -11.09 1.77 -16.77
C ASP A 20 -10.11 1.76 -15.59
N ARG A 21 -9.51 2.92 -15.36
CA ARG A 21 -8.55 3.13 -14.27
C ARG A 21 -9.19 2.97 -12.91
N GLN A 22 -10.44 3.43 -12.72
CA GLN A 22 -11.09 3.35 -11.40
C GLN A 22 -11.41 1.90 -11.03
N ASP A 23 -11.87 1.11 -11.99
CA ASP A 23 -12.09 -0.33 -11.80
C ASP A 23 -10.78 -1.06 -11.45
N ALA A 24 -9.68 -0.73 -12.11
CA ALA A 24 -8.36 -1.28 -11.79
C ALA A 24 -7.93 -0.90 -10.38
N PHE A 25 -8.15 0.34 -9.97
CA PHE A 25 -7.83 0.84 -8.63
C PHE A 25 -8.66 0.17 -7.53
N ALA A 26 -9.93 -0.11 -7.77
CA ALA A 26 -10.75 -0.89 -6.85
C ALA A 26 -10.22 -2.33 -6.69
N CYS A 27 -9.80 -2.95 -7.79
CA CYS A 27 -9.18 -4.27 -7.77
C CYS A 27 -7.86 -4.26 -7.00
N LEU A 28 -6.99 -3.29 -7.26
CA LEU A 28 -5.73 -3.12 -6.54
C LEU A 28 -5.96 -2.94 -5.04
N LEU A 29 -6.93 -2.12 -4.63
CA LEU A 29 -7.24 -1.93 -3.21
C LEU A 29 -7.60 -3.26 -2.53
N SER A 30 -8.44 -4.07 -3.17
CA SER A 30 -8.82 -5.40 -2.66
C SER A 30 -7.61 -6.35 -2.54
N LEU A 31 -6.71 -6.34 -3.53
CA LEU A 31 -5.47 -7.12 -3.49
C LEU A 31 -4.55 -6.64 -2.36
N CYS A 32 -4.35 -5.32 -2.23
CA CYS A 32 -3.55 -4.72 -1.18
C CYS A 32 -4.10 -5.03 0.21
N GLU A 33 -5.43 -5.02 0.40
CA GLU A 33 -6.07 -5.46 1.66
C GLU A 33 -5.69 -6.89 2.01
N SER A 34 -5.87 -7.81 1.06
CA SER A 34 -5.56 -9.22 1.29
C SER A 34 -4.08 -9.45 1.58
N VAL A 35 -3.17 -8.72 0.93
CA VAL A 35 -1.73 -8.84 1.14
C VAL A 35 -1.33 -8.24 2.50
N SER A 36 -1.86 -7.08 2.84
CA SER A 36 -1.55 -6.38 4.11
C SER A 36 -2.07 -7.15 5.31
N ALA A 37 -3.29 -7.70 5.24
CA ALA A 37 -3.84 -8.54 6.30
C ALA A 37 -2.96 -9.79 6.54
N ARG A 38 -2.40 -10.38 5.47
CA ARG A 38 -1.45 -11.51 5.59
C ARG A 38 -0.14 -11.09 6.22
N LEU A 39 0.42 -9.94 5.83
CA LEU A 39 1.63 -9.37 6.46
C LEU A 39 1.43 -9.14 7.96
N ARG A 40 0.28 -8.57 8.35
CA ARG A 40 -0.05 -8.33 9.76
C ARG A 40 -0.24 -9.63 10.53
N LYS A 41 -0.87 -10.64 9.92
CA LYS A 41 -1.03 -11.97 10.52
C LYS A 41 0.31 -12.65 10.79
N THR A 42 1.33 -12.42 9.95
CA THR A 42 2.69 -12.96 10.15
C THR A 42 3.61 -12.01 10.93
N GLY A 43 3.14 -10.83 11.33
CA GLY A 43 3.95 -9.83 12.04
C GLY A 43 5.07 -9.23 11.20
N GLN A 44 4.94 -9.26 9.87
CA GLN A 44 5.98 -8.83 8.93
C GLN A 44 5.66 -7.48 8.29
N PHE A 45 6.72 -6.79 7.87
CA PHE A 45 6.67 -5.53 7.13
C PHE A 45 7.31 -5.71 5.76
N ALA A 46 6.71 -5.13 4.72
CA ALA A 46 7.25 -5.18 3.38
C ALA A 46 8.11 -3.95 3.09
N GLY A 47 9.32 -4.15 2.58
CA GLY A 47 10.19 -3.07 2.11
C GLY A 47 10.07 -2.78 0.61
N MET A 48 9.36 -3.61 -0.14
CA MET A 48 9.20 -3.47 -1.59
C MET A 48 7.81 -3.96 -2.03
N VAL A 49 7.23 -3.24 -2.99
CA VAL A 49 5.94 -3.56 -3.62
C VAL A 49 6.16 -3.74 -5.12
N SER A 50 5.49 -4.72 -5.69
CA SER A 50 5.46 -4.98 -7.13
C SER A 50 4.02 -5.14 -7.59
N VAL A 51 3.73 -4.55 -8.75
CA VAL A 51 2.46 -4.67 -9.46
C VAL A 51 2.69 -5.44 -10.75
N GLU A 52 1.80 -6.37 -11.04
CA GLU A 52 1.78 -7.16 -12.27
C GLU A 52 0.47 -6.90 -13.01
N ILE A 53 0.58 -6.66 -14.32
CA ILE A 53 -0.55 -6.53 -15.23
C ILE A 53 -0.39 -7.61 -16.29
N LYS A 54 -1.42 -8.44 -16.46
CA LYS A 54 -1.55 -9.31 -17.62
C LYS A 54 -2.66 -8.78 -18.51
N TYR A 55 -2.32 -8.47 -19.73
CA TYR A 55 -3.24 -7.95 -20.74
C TYR A 55 -4.09 -9.06 -21.37
N SER A 56 -5.13 -8.68 -22.11
CA SER A 56 -6.00 -9.60 -22.85
C SER A 56 -5.28 -10.41 -23.94
N ASP A 57 -4.14 -9.90 -24.44
CA ASP A 57 -3.24 -10.60 -25.36
C ASP A 57 -2.27 -11.57 -24.65
N PHE A 58 -2.50 -11.83 -23.36
CA PHE A 58 -1.70 -12.67 -22.48
C PHE A 58 -0.26 -12.19 -22.23
N LYS A 59 0.12 -10.98 -22.68
CA LYS A 59 1.39 -10.38 -22.29
C LYS A 59 1.36 -9.97 -20.82
N CYS A 60 2.42 -10.32 -20.10
CA CYS A 60 2.62 -9.92 -18.71
C CYS A 60 3.67 -8.82 -18.64
N VAL A 61 3.36 -7.77 -17.89
CA VAL A 61 4.30 -6.72 -17.53
C VAL A 61 4.27 -6.54 -16.02
N SER A 62 5.40 -6.19 -15.42
CA SER A 62 5.49 -5.94 -13.99
C SER A 62 6.40 -4.75 -13.70
N HIS A 63 6.10 -4.04 -12.63
CA HIS A 63 6.90 -2.94 -12.13
C HIS A 63 7.04 -3.08 -10.61
N GLN A 64 8.15 -2.59 -10.06
CA GLN A 64 8.41 -2.69 -8.62
C GLN A 64 9.11 -1.43 -8.11
N ALA A 65 8.80 -1.07 -6.87
CA ALA A 65 9.50 0.00 -6.16
C ALA A 65 9.80 -0.39 -4.72
N VAL A 66 10.91 0.16 -4.23
CA VAL A 66 11.30 0.10 -2.82
C VAL A 66 10.49 1.15 -2.06
N LEU A 67 9.93 0.77 -0.92
CA LEU A 67 9.27 1.69 -0.02
C LEU A 67 10.31 2.47 0.78
N SER A 68 10.02 3.74 1.07
CA SER A 68 10.89 4.58 1.90
C SER A 68 11.05 4.04 3.33
N SER A 69 10.01 3.38 3.85
CA SER A 69 10.00 2.70 5.14
C SER A 69 9.24 1.38 5.02
N PRO A 70 9.70 0.30 5.67
CA PRO A 70 8.96 -0.96 5.69
C PRO A 70 7.53 -0.77 6.21
N ALA A 71 6.54 -1.25 5.46
CA ALA A 71 5.13 -1.03 5.77
C ALA A 71 4.30 -2.32 5.70
N ASN A 72 3.27 -2.38 6.54
CA ASN A 72 2.22 -3.42 6.52
C ASN A 72 0.81 -2.82 6.55
N THR A 73 0.70 -1.51 6.35
CA THR A 73 -0.58 -0.77 6.30
C THR A 73 -1.14 -0.83 4.89
N THR A 74 -2.44 -1.06 4.76
CA THR A 74 -3.10 -1.19 3.46
C THR A 74 -2.93 0.07 2.62
N GLN A 75 -3.09 1.25 3.22
CA GLN A 75 -3.00 2.51 2.51
C GLN A 75 -1.61 2.74 1.89
N THR A 76 -0.52 2.51 2.64
CA THR A 76 0.84 2.70 2.12
C THR A 76 1.14 1.78 0.95
N ILE A 77 0.75 0.50 1.04
CA ILE A 77 0.93 -0.47 -0.04
C ILE A 77 0.06 -0.10 -1.24
N TYR A 78 -1.18 0.33 -1.00
CA TYR A 78 -2.12 0.74 -2.04
C TYR A 78 -1.64 1.98 -2.81
N GLU A 79 -1.19 3.02 -2.12
CA GLU A 79 -0.65 4.24 -2.75
C GLU A 79 0.56 3.93 -3.63
N ALA A 80 1.47 3.07 -3.15
CA ALA A 80 2.60 2.61 -3.96
C ALA A 80 2.12 1.80 -5.18
N SER A 81 1.17 0.87 -5.00
CA SER A 81 0.62 0.08 -6.10
C SER A 81 -0.08 0.93 -7.16
N CYS A 82 -0.83 1.97 -6.77
CA CYS A 82 -1.46 2.90 -7.72
C CYS A 82 -0.43 3.64 -8.56
N ARG A 83 0.65 4.15 -7.96
CA ARG A 83 1.74 4.82 -8.68
C ARG A 83 2.40 3.89 -9.69
N LEU A 84 2.76 2.68 -9.25
CA LEU A 84 3.37 1.67 -10.11
C LEU A 84 2.44 1.24 -11.25
N PHE A 85 1.13 1.16 -10.98
CA PHE A 85 0.14 0.87 -12.00
C PHE A 85 0.08 1.97 -13.06
N ASP A 86 0.04 3.25 -12.65
CA ASP A 86 -0.01 4.38 -13.58
C ASP A 86 1.24 4.44 -14.47
N GLU A 87 2.40 4.08 -13.95
CA GLU A 87 3.65 3.99 -14.71
C GLU A 87 3.69 2.80 -15.69
N LEU A 88 3.04 1.69 -15.32
CA LEU A 88 3.11 0.41 -16.04
C LEU A 88 2.01 0.24 -17.10
N TRP A 89 0.84 0.84 -16.88
CA TRP A 89 -0.35 0.59 -17.69
C TRP A 89 -0.32 1.38 -19.00
N ASN A 90 -0.45 0.66 -20.13
CA ASN A 90 -0.45 1.23 -21.48
C ASN A 90 -1.86 1.49 -22.04
N HIS A 91 -2.89 1.57 -21.18
CA HIS A 91 -4.30 1.70 -21.55
C HIS A 91 -4.92 0.50 -22.31
N SER A 92 -4.20 -0.60 -22.47
CA SER A 92 -4.77 -1.83 -23.04
C SER A 92 -5.65 -2.57 -22.02
N PRO A 93 -6.64 -3.36 -22.48
CA PRO A 93 -7.52 -4.12 -21.60
C PRO A 93 -6.75 -5.10 -20.70
N ILE A 94 -7.05 -5.08 -19.41
CA ILE A 94 -6.37 -5.87 -18.38
C ILE A 94 -7.20 -7.11 -18.04
N ARG A 95 -6.58 -8.28 -18.14
CA ARG A 95 -7.19 -9.58 -17.81
C ARG A 95 -6.92 -10.02 -16.37
N LEU A 96 -5.73 -9.70 -15.85
CA LEU A 96 -5.33 -10.04 -14.49
C LEU A 96 -4.50 -8.91 -13.88
N LEU A 97 -4.76 -8.67 -12.60
CA LEU A 97 -3.98 -7.76 -11.76
C LEU A 97 -3.35 -8.54 -10.60
N GLY A 98 -2.10 -8.23 -10.31
CA GLY A 98 -1.34 -8.81 -9.21
C GLY A 98 -0.66 -7.75 -8.36
N VAL A 99 -0.64 -7.97 -7.05
CA VAL A 99 0.18 -7.21 -6.10
C VAL A 99 1.03 -8.19 -5.30
N ARG A 100 2.34 -7.93 -5.26
CA ARG A 100 3.31 -8.72 -4.51
C ARG A 100 4.16 -7.82 -3.64
N THR A 101 4.49 -8.32 -2.45
CA THR A 101 5.44 -7.68 -1.53
C THR A 101 6.66 -8.56 -1.35
N SER A 102 7.81 -7.92 -1.15
CA SER A 102 9.11 -8.56 -0.91
C SER A 102 9.93 -7.72 0.06
N LYS A 103 11.17 -8.16 0.36
CA LYS A 103 12.01 -7.59 1.43
C LYS A 103 11.25 -7.57 2.77
N LEU A 104 10.82 -8.74 3.20
CA LEU A 104 10.04 -8.89 4.42
C LEU A 104 10.96 -8.79 5.64
N THR A 105 10.67 -7.84 6.51
CA THR A 105 11.36 -7.59 7.78
C THR A 105 10.44 -7.92 8.95
N GLU A 106 11.01 -8.35 10.06
CA GLU A 106 10.26 -8.62 11.29
C GLU A 106 10.16 -7.35 12.14
N LYS A 107 9.14 -7.29 13.01
CA LYS A 107 8.88 -6.09 13.83
C LYS A 107 10.06 -5.66 14.70
N ASP A 108 10.86 -6.60 15.18
CA ASP A 108 12.01 -6.35 16.05
C ASP A 108 13.33 -6.16 15.29
N GLU A 109 13.31 -6.18 13.96
CA GLU A 109 14.51 -5.93 13.16
C GLU A 109 14.76 -4.41 13.08
N PRO A 110 15.93 -3.92 13.51
CA PRO A 110 16.22 -2.49 13.46
C PRO A 110 16.29 -2.03 12.00
N PHE A 111 15.50 -1.03 11.64
CA PHE A 111 15.57 -0.36 10.34
C PHE A 111 16.12 1.05 10.48
N GLN A 112 16.83 1.51 9.45
CA GLN A 112 17.39 2.85 9.43
C GLN A 112 16.28 3.88 9.24
N LEU A 113 16.14 4.79 10.21
CA LEU A 113 15.29 5.96 10.09
C LEU A 113 15.94 7.00 9.17
N SER A 114 15.13 7.72 8.41
CA SER A 114 15.60 8.85 7.62
C SER A 114 15.61 10.12 8.47
N LEU A 115 16.74 10.82 8.50
CA LEU A 115 16.85 12.14 9.15
C LEU A 115 15.95 13.19 8.50
N PHE A 116 15.57 13.00 7.24
CA PHE A 116 14.76 13.93 6.46
C PHE A 116 13.31 13.47 6.30
N ASP A 117 12.81 12.59 7.17
CA ASP A 117 11.42 12.16 7.13
C ASP A 117 10.48 13.34 7.46
N PRO A 118 9.57 13.75 6.55
CA PRO A 118 8.62 14.83 6.81
C PRO A 118 7.65 14.52 7.96
N SER A 119 7.57 13.27 8.42
CA SER A 119 6.81 12.82 9.59
C SER A 119 7.46 13.20 10.92
N LEU A 120 8.78 13.42 10.94
CA LEU A 120 9.59 13.79 12.11
C LEU A 120 9.42 15.27 12.50
N LYS A 121 8.21 15.83 12.36
CA LYS A 121 7.86 17.19 12.85
C LYS A 121 7.74 17.20 14.38
N GLY A 122 8.85 16.93 15.05
CA GLY A 122 9.00 16.94 16.50
C GLY A 122 10.13 17.89 16.91
N SER A 123 9.75 19.10 17.33
CA SER A 123 10.43 19.92 18.37
C SER A 123 11.89 20.38 18.23
N LEU A 124 12.54 20.35 17.06
CA LEU A 124 13.79 21.12 16.89
C LEU A 124 13.46 22.56 16.50
N SER A 125 13.13 23.38 17.50
CA SER A 125 13.17 24.83 17.37
C SER A 125 14.63 25.27 17.25
N TYR A 126 15.15 25.35 16.03
CA TYR A 126 16.36 26.13 15.77
C TYR A 126 15.92 27.55 15.43
N SER A 127 15.92 28.44 16.41
CA SER A 127 15.84 29.88 16.18
C SER A 127 17.16 30.34 15.54
N SER A 128 17.24 30.23 14.22
CA SER A 128 18.27 30.94 13.45
C SER A 128 17.82 32.40 13.31
N PRO A 129 18.61 33.40 13.72
CA PRO A 129 18.27 34.81 13.56
C PRO A 129 18.60 35.27 12.13
N ALA A 130 17.73 34.96 11.17
CA ALA A 130 17.71 35.59 9.85
C ALA A 130 16.36 35.30 9.14
N ASP A 131 15.41 36.22 9.29
CA ASP A 131 14.13 36.28 8.56
C ASP A 131 14.16 37.44 7.52
N PRO A 132 13.20 37.60 6.57
CA PRO A 132 12.00 36.79 6.25
C PRO A 132 11.72 36.58 4.73
N LEU A 133 10.74 35.73 4.38
CA LEU A 133 9.56 36.15 3.58
C LEU A 133 8.47 35.05 3.49
N PRO A 134 7.18 35.44 3.50
CA PRO A 134 6.02 34.57 3.64
C PRO A 134 5.41 34.21 2.27
N GLY A 135 4.84 33.01 2.16
CA GLY A 135 3.98 32.68 1.03
C GLY A 135 4.04 31.22 0.62
N ALA A 136 3.23 30.39 1.26
CA ALA A 136 2.41 29.37 0.61
C ALA A 136 1.67 28.57 1.68
N GLN A 137 0.46 29.00 2.00
CA GLN A 137 -0.54 28.06 2.49
C GLN A 137 -0.69 26.94 1.47
N LYS A 138 -0.53 25.70 1.93
CA LYS A 138 -1.49 24.64 1.60
C LYS A 138 -1.86 23.90 2.87
N CYS A 139 -3.01 24.26 3.44
CA CYS A 139 -3.84 23.31 4.15
C CYS A 139 -4.19 22.18 3.18
N GLY A 140 -3.39 21.12 3.17
CA GLY A 140 -3.83 19.82 2.67
C GLY A 140 -4.64 19.13 3.77
N PRO A 141 -5.58 18.22 3.43
CA PRO A 141 -6.29 17.45 4.44
C PRO A 141 -5.21 16.77 5.29
N SER A 142 -5.24 16.94 6.62
CA SER A 142 -4.29 16.28 7.50
C SER A 142 -4.48 14.77 7.33
N SER A 143 -3.65 14.15 6.50
CA SER A 143 -3.64 12.70 6.32
C SER A 143 -3.64 12.07 7.70
N PRO A 144 -4.51 11.09 7.99
CA PRO A 144 -4.53 10.46 9.29
C PRO A 144 -3.12 9.97 9.64
N SER A 145 -2.64 10.26 10.85
CA SER A 145 -1.34 9.79 11.34
C SER A 145 -1.21 8.28 11.07
N ALA A 146 -0.01 7.82 10.69
CA ALA A 146 0.24 6.43 10.35
C ALA A 146 -0.27 5.44 11.42
N GLU A 147 -0.19 5.84 12.69
CA GLU A 147 -0.72 5.10 13.83
C GLU A 147 -2.24 4.88 13.75
N LYS A 148 -3.00 5.89 13.32
CA LYS A 148 -4.46 5.81 13.18
C LYS A 148 -4.85 4.83 12.08
N LEU A 149 -4.11 4.84 10.97
CA LEU A 149 -4.32 3.90 9.87
C LEU A 149 -4.01 2.46 10.28
N ALA A 150 -2.90 2.26 10.98
CA ALA A 150 -2.54 0.95 11.53
C ALA A 150 -3.57 0.45 12.54
N ALA A 151 -4.08 1.32 13.41
CA ALA A 151 -5.14 0.99 14.36
C ALA A 151 -6.43 0.58 13.65
N LEU A 152 -6.87 1.35 12.63
CA LEU A 152 -8.04 1.04 11.83
C LEU A 152 -7.90 -0.33 11.13
N ASP A 153 -6.76 -0.59 10.52
CA ASP A 153 -6.45 -1.86 9.87
C ASP A 153 -6.54 -3.04 10.85
N LYS A 154 -5.97 -2.88 12.06
CA LYS A 154 -6.04 -3.89 13.11
C LYS A 154 -7.47 -4.14 13.58
N THR A 155 -8.28 -3.08 13.70
CA THR A 155 -9.70 -3.20 14.04
C THR A 155 -10.47 -3.97 12.97
N LEU A 156 -10.28 -3.63 11.69
CA LEU A 156 -10.91 -4.34 10.58
C LEU A 156 -10.54 -5.83 10.56
N ASP A 157 -9.26 -6.14 10.75
CA ASP A 157 -8.80 -7.53 10.77
C ASP A 157 -9.39 -8.31 11.95
N SER A 158 -9.53 -7.67 13.12
CA SER A 158 -10.15 -8.30 14.31
C SER A 158 -11.63 -8.63 14.06
N ILE A 159 -12.36 -7.74 13.40
CA ILE A 159 -13.77 -7.98 13.05
C ILE A 159 -13.85 -9.12 12.03
N ARG A 160 -13.01 -9.11 10.99
CA ARG A 160 -12.96 -10.17 9.97
C ARG A 160 -12.57 -11.53 10.55
N GLN A 161 -11.71 -11.56 11.56
CA GLN A 161 -11.34 -12.78 12.27
C GLN A 161 -12.51 -13.38 13.05
N LYS A 162 -13.36 -12.53 13.66
CA LYS A 162 -14.49 -12.97 14.50
C LYS A 162 -15.75 -13.29 13.70
N TYR A 163 -16.05 -12.52 12.66
CA TYR A 163 -17.33 -12.58 11.93
C TYR A 163 -17.20 -13.05 10.47
N GLY A 164 -15.98 -13.37 10.02
CA GLY A 164 -15.70 -13.82 8.67
C GLY A 164 -15.19 -12.70 7.75
N LYS A 165 -14.60 -13.13 6.62
CA LYS A 165 -13.86 -12.25 5.70
C LYS A 165 -14.69 -11.07 5.17
N ASP A 166 -15.96 -11.32 4.90
CA ASP A 166 -16.86 -10.36 4.26
C ASP A 166 -17.70 -9.55 5.27
N ALA A 167 -17.39 -9.65 6.57
CA ALA A 167 -18.13 -8.95 7.63
C ALA A 167 -17.98 -7.43 7.56
N VAL A 168 -16.83 -6.92 7.09
CA VAL A 168 -16.57 -5.49 6.92
C VAL A 168 -15.76 -5.24 5.65
N VAL A 169 -16.23 -4.31 4.84
CA VAL A 169 -15.61 -3.88 3.58
C VAL A 169 -15.41 -2.37 3.63
N ARG A 170 -14.29 -1.88 3.08
CA ARG A 170 -14.06 -0.43 2.93
C ARG A 170 -15.09 0.17 1.98
N GLY A 171 -15.66 1.32 2.34
CA GLY A 171 -16.64 2.01 1.50
C GLY A 171 -16.15 2.33 0.08
N SER A 172 -14.84 2.51 -0.10
CA SER A 172 -14.21 2.69 -1.42
C SER A 172 -14.26 1.47 -2.34
N LEU A 173 -14.60 0.28 -1.81
CA LEU A 173 -14.79 -0.95 -2.60
C LEU A 173 -16.26 -1.20 -2.97
N LEU A 174 -17.20 -0.44 -2.39
CA LEU A 174 -18.61 -0.56 -2.73
C LEU A 174 -18.89 0.24 -4.00
N LYS A 175 -19.26 -0.45 -5.09
CA LYS A 175 -19.81 0.21 -6.28
C LYS A 175 -21.16 0.87 -5.90
N LYS A 176 -21.32 2.15 -6.26
CA LYS A 176 -22.61 2.84 -6.21
C LYS A 176 -23.51 2.40 -7.37
#